data_AF-A0A4Q6E1D4-F1
#
_entry.id   AF-A0A4Q6E1D4-F1
#
_cell.length_a   1.000
_cell.length_b   1.000
_cell.length_c   1.000
_cell.angle_alpha   90.00
_cell.angle_beta   90.00
_cell.angle_gamma   90.00
#
_symmetry.space_group_name_H-M   'P 1'
#
loop_
_entity.id
_entity.type
_entity.pdbx_description
1 polymer ?
#
loop_
_entity_poly.entity_id
_entity_poly.type
_entity_poly.pdbx_seq_one_letter_code
_entity_poly.pdbx_strand_id
1 'polypeptide(L)' 'MLRLPFLLSALLLPLASAHAMVGGTPLDKETALARSTVLIKFGQGNRCTGSIIGPRAILTAAHCAKRDPRP' A
#
# COMPACT_ATOMS: atom_id res chain seq x y z
N MET A 1 -7.20 -24.65 30.84
CA MET A 1 -8.36 -24.48 29.93
C MET A 1 -8.42 -23.11 29.22
N LEU A 2 -7.53 -22.15 29.54
CA LEU A 2 -7.51 -20.78 28.97
C LEU A 2 -6.68 -20.61 27.67
N ARG A 3 -6.32 -21.69 26.96
CA ARG A 3 -5.47 -21.61 25.74
C ARG A 3 -6.27 -21.54 24.44
N LEU A 4 -7.48 -22.11 24.44
CA LEU A 4 -8.32 -22.20 23.25
C LEU A 4 -8.83 -20.84 22.73
N PRO A 5 -9.31 -19.88 23.56
CA PRO A 5 -9.79 -18.60 23.04
C PRO A 5 -8.66 -17.73 22.47
N PHE A 6 -7.46 -17.84 23.04
CA PHE A 6 -6.27 -17.14 22.55
C PHE A 6 -5.79 -17.67 21.19
N LEU A 7 -5.81 -18.99 21.00
CA LEU A 7 -5.50 -19.63 19.71
C LEU A 7 -6.54 -19.27 18.65
N LEU A 8 -7.82 -19.22 19.02
CA LEU A 8 -8.91 -18.84 18.10
C LEU A 8 -8.78 -17.38 17.64
N SER A 9 -8.43 -16.47 18.56
CA SER A 9 -8.27 -15.05 18.25
C SER A 9 -7.05 -14.79 17.35
N ALA A 10 -5.92 -15.46 17.60
CA ALA A 10 -4.74 -15.40 16.73
C ALA A 10 -5.01 -15.94 15.31
N LEU A 11 -5.88 -16.96 15.19
CA LEU A 11 -6.27 -17.54 13.90
C LEU A 11 -7.14 -16.58 13.06
N LEU A 12 -7.86 -15.67 13.71
CA LEU A 12 -8.74 -14.69 13.05
C LEU A 12 -8.00 -13.39 12.63
N LEU A 13 -6.86 -13.07 13.25
CA LEU A 13 -6.06 -11.89 12.93
C LEU A 13 -5.67 -11.74 11.44
N PRO A 14 -5.22 -12.78 10.70
CA PRO A 14 -4.84 -12.63 9.30
C PRO A 14 -6.02 -12.36 8.36
N LEU A 15 -7.27 -12.56 8.80
CA LEU A 15 -8.46 -12.17 8.03
C LEU A 15 -8.79 -10.69 8.18
N ALA A 16 -8.20 -9.99 9.16
CA ALA A 16 -8.38 -8.56 9.29
C ALA A 16 -7.64 -7.86 8.14
N SER A 17 -8.40 -7.30 7.20
CA SER A 17 -7.83 -6.39 6.19
C SER A 17 -7.02 -5.31 6.90
N ALA A 18 -5.79 -5.08 6.45
CA ALA A 18 -4.97 -3.99 6.95
C ALA A 18 -5.65 -2.67 6.51
N HIS A 19 -6.46 -2.08 7.38
CA HIS A 19 -7.11 -0.79 7.18
C HIS A 19 -6.07 0.33 7.34
N ALA A 20 -5.09 0.37 6.44
CA ALA A 20 -4.06 1.40 6.43
C ALA A 20 -4.58 2.76 5.91
N MET A 21 -5.74 2.76 5.23
CA MET A 21 -6.39 3.97 4.72
C MET A 21 -7.60 4.31 5.60
N VAL A 22 -7.53 5.45 6.29
CA VAL A 22 -8.62 5.95 7.15
C VAL A 22 -9.85 6.30 6.29
N GLY A 23 -10.99 5.66 6.58
CA GLY A 23 -12.25 5.88 5.85
C GLY A 23 -12.28 5.32 4.43
N GLY A 24 -11.28 4.54 4.02
CA GLY A 24 -11.23 3.90 2.71
C GLY A 24 -12.09 2.64 2.64
N THR A 25 -12.38 2.21 1.42
CA THR A 25 -12.95 0.89 1.14
C THR A 25 -11.91 0.04 0.41
N PRO A 26 -11.96 -1.30 0.54
CA PRO A 26 -11.19 -2.18 -0.33
C PRO A 26 -11.46 -1.86 -1.80
N LEU A 27 -10.39 -1.84 -2.59
CA LEU A 27 -10.46 -1.64 -4.03
C LEU A 27 -10.27 -2.98 -4.74
N ASP A 28 -11.14 -3.28 -5.71
CA ASP A 28 -10.95 -4.43 -6.59
C ASP A 28 -9.70 -4.21 -7.48
N LYS A 29 -8.84 -5.24 -7.54
CA LYS A 29 -7.55 -5.24 -8.24
C LYS A 29 -7.71 -5.08 -9.75
N GLU A 30 -8.87 -5.42 -10.30
CA GLU A 30 -9.12 -5.34 -11.73
C GLU A 30 -9.60 -3.95 -12.19
N THR A 31 -9.81 -3.02 -11.26
CA THR A 31 -10.23 -1.65 -11.60
C THR A 31 -9.12 -0.87 -12.28
N ALA A 32 -9.51 0.08 -13.13
CA ALA A 32 -8.57 1.01 -13.76
C ALA A 32 -7.73 1.77 -12.71
N LEU A 33 -8.37 2.17 -11.59
CA LEU A 33 -7.71 2.86 -10.47
C LEU A 33 -6.63 1.99 -9.80
N ALA A 34 -6.91 0.70 -9.58
CA ALA A 34 -5.93 -0.22 -9.02
C ALA A 34 -4.73 -0.40 -9.95
N ARG A 35 -4.97 -0.49 -11.27
CA ARG A 35 -3.93 -0.64 -12.29
C ARG A 35 -3.11 0.62 -12.54
N SER A 36 -3.70 1.80 -12.32
CA SER A 36 -3.00 3.09 -12.51
C SER A 36 -2.23 3.55 -11.28
N THR A 37 -2.40 2.91 -10.12
CA THR A 37 -1.76 3.30 -8.86
C THR A 37 -0.52 2.46 -8.61
N VAL A 38 0.62 3.11 -8.35
CA VAL A 38 1.91 2.43 -8.16
C VAL A 38 2.53 2.72 -6.81
N LEU A 39 3.20 1.72 -6.24
CA LEU A 39 4.04 1.88 -5.05
C LEU A 39 5.45 2.25 -5.48
N ILE A 40 5.94 3.39 -4.99
CA ILE A 40 7.31 3.86 -5.16
C ILE A 40 8.09 3.52 -3.89
N LYS A 41 9.10 2.65 -4.03
CA LYS A 41 9.96 2.21 -2.91
C LYS A 41 11.32 2.91 -2.99
N PHE A 42 11.74 3.51 -1.88
CA PHE A 42 13.09 4.05 -1.72
C PHE A 42 13.92 3.18 -0.76
N GLY A 43 15.25 3.17 -0.93
CA GLY A 43 16.16 2.24 -0.26
C GLY A 43 16.17 2.29 1.28
N GLN A 44 15.71 3.38 1.90
CA GLN A 44 15.68 3.54 3.36
C GLN A 44 14.29 3.34 4.00
N GLY A 45 13.39 2.62 3.33
CA GLY A 45 12.06 2.32 3.88
C GLY A 45 11.00 3.40 3.62
N ASN A 46 11.38 4.55 3.07
CA ASN A 46 10.42 5.52 2.56
C ASN A 46 9.58 4.90 1.43
N ARG A 47 8.26 5.03 1.54
CA ARG A 47 7.28 4.56 0.56
C ARG A 47 6.38 5.72 0.19
N CYS A 48 6.26 5.98 -1.10
CA CYS A 48 5.27 6.90 -1.64
C CYS A 48 4.39 6.16 -2.64
N THR A 49 3.30 6.82 -3.04
CA THR A 49 2.43 6.36 -4.12
C THR A 49 2.61 7.27 -5.34
N GLY A 50 2.25 6.77 -6.52
CA GLY A 50 2.11 7.57 -7.72
C GLY A 50 0.98 7.07 -8.62
N SER A 51 0.70 7.83 -9.68
CA SER A 51 -0.30 7.52 -10.69
C SER A 51 0.32 7.47 -12.08
N ILE A 52 0.06 6.40 -12.83
CA ILE A 52 0.49 6.27 -14.23
C ILE A 52 -0.33 7.26 -15.07
N ILE A 53 0.37 8.20 -15.72
CA ILE A 53 -0.24 9.22 -16.60
C ILE A 53 0.18 9.08 -18.07
N GLY A 54 1.05 8.10 -18.36
CA GLY A 54 1.48 7.76 -19.71
C GLY A 54 2.40 6.53 -19.72
N PRO A 55 2.82 6.04 -20.89
CA PRO A 55 3.58 4.79 -21.02
C PRO A 55 4.90 4.77 -20.25
N ARG A 56 5.48 5.95 -19.97
CA ARG A 56 6.75 6.13 -19.26
C ARG A 56 6.71 7.26 -18.24
N ALA A 57 5.51 7.63 -17.78
CA ALA A 57 5.32 8.79 -16.92
C ALA A 57 4.45 8.44 -15.70
N ILE A 58 4.98 8.75 -14.51
CA ILE A 58 4.30 8.58 -13.23
C ILE A 58 4.24 9.94 -12.53
N LEU A 59 3.03 10.37 -12.16
CA LEU A 59 2.80 11.54 -11.31
C LEU A 59 2.97 11.16 -9.83
N THR A 60 3.70 11.96 -9.06
CA THR A 60 3.86 11.79 -7.61
C THR A 60 4.16 13.13 -6.93
N ALA A 61 4.24 13.15 -5.60
CA ALA A 61 4.62 14.35 -4.86
C ALA A 61 6.09 14.73 -5.12
N ALA A 62 6.37 16.03 -5.29
CA ALA A 62 7.71 16.53 -5.58
C ALA A 62 8.75 16.15 -4.52
N HIS A 63 8.35 16.07 -3.25
CA HIS A 63 9.24 15.67 -2.15
C HIS A 63 9.53 14.15 -2.12
N CYS A 64 8.74 13.34 -2.84
CA CYS A 64 9.04 11.91 -3.01
C CYS A 64 10.12 11.73 -4.08
N ALA A 65 10.02 12.47 -5.19
CA ALA A 65 11.03 12.46 -6.25
C ALA A 65 12.39 12.99 -5.78
N LYS A 66 12.40 14.13 -5.08
CA LYS A 66 13.64 14.76 -4.59
C LYS A 66 14.38 13.97 -3.50
N ARG A 67 13.72 13.00 -2.85
CA ARG A 67 14.32 12.18 -1.79
C ARG A 67 14.96 10.88 -2.29
N ASP A 68 14.87 10.55 -3.57
CA ASP A 68 15.62 9.44 -4.18
C ASP A 68 17.05 9.93 -4.52
N PRO A 69 18.12 9.42 -3.87
CA PRO A 69 19.49 9.86 -4.14
C PRO A 69 20.09 9.31 -5.44
N ARG A 70 19.29 8.73 -6.35
CA ARG A 70 19.82 8.20 -7.63
C ARG A 70 20.02 9.32 -8.66
N PRO A 71 21.12 9.28 -9.44
CA PRO A 71 21.40 10.26 -10.50
C PRO A 71 20.39 10.16 -11.66
#